data_AF-A0A6A1Z8T9-F1
#
_entry.id   AF-A0A6A1Z8T9-F1
#
_cell.length_a   1.000
_cell.length_b   1.000
_cell.length_c   1.000
_cell.angle_alpha   90.00
_cell.angle_beta   90.00
_cell.angle_gamma   90.00
#
_symmetry.space_group_name_H-M   'P 1'
#
loop_
_entity.id
_entity.type
_entity.pdbx_description
1 polymer ?
#
loop_
_entity_poly.entity_id
_entity_poly.type
_entity_poly.pdbx_seq_one_letter_code
_entity_poly.pdbx_strand_id
1 'polypeptide(L)'
;MYHKKPDKPDKSLAKWVEEKNSKATPKRSGFWHESKYRPPEDDIKEAEIKQDEPELIIPIPKSVVPSIEDYESTFLHKEDQESMQNKTLVSKLTDERQHLQDNLLKIDSKIINPLGVSDYQVKLLKIQRTAMMTVVNVLDMRISDLSAEGD
;
A
#
# COMPACT_ATOMS: atom_id res chain seq x y z
N MET A 1 -1.87 4.61 11.68
CA MET A 1 -1.35 5.87 12.27
C MET A 1 -2.50 6.59 12.97
N TYR A 2 -2.39 6.85 14.27
CA TYR A 2 -3.42 7.60 15.02
C TYR A 2 -3.18 9.11 14.86
N HIS A 3 -4.07 9.81 14.17
CA HIS A 3 -4.05 11.28 14.14
C HIS A 3 -4.55 11.81 15.49
N LYS A 4 -3.62 12.18 16.38
CA LYS A 4 -3.95 12.86 17.64
C LYS A 4 -4.55 14.24 17.30
N LYS A 5 -5.86 14.38 17.49
CA LYS A 5 -6.54 15.68 17.44
C LYS A 5 -6.20 16.48 18.71
N PRO A 6 -6.17 17.81 18.65
CA PRO A 6 -5.87 18.65 19.81
C PRO A 6 -7.01 18.58 20.84
N ASP A 7 -6.68 18.22 22.08
CA ASP A 7 -7.61 18.06 23.22
C ASP A 7 -8.23 19.37 23.76
N LYS A 8 -8.16 20.50 23.04
CA LYS A 8 -8.74 21.77 23.51
C LYS A 8 -9.42 22.54 22.37
N PRO A 9 -10.69 22.95 22.52
CA PRO A 9 -11.50 23.49 21.43
C PRO A 9 -11.13 24.91 20.95
N ASP A 10 -10.34 25.68 21.72
CA ASP A 10 -10.14 27.12 21.44
C ASP A 10 -8.77 27.50 20.85
N LYS A 11 -7.96 26.52 20.42
CA LYS A 11 -6.68 26.81 19.74
C LYS A 11 -6.77 26.43 18.27
N SER A 12 -6.77 27.44 17.39
CA SER A 12 -6.62 27.25 15.94
C SER A 12 -5.38 26.40 15.63
N LEU A 13 -5.55 25.45 14.71
CA LEU A 13 -4.53 24.49 14.26
C LEU A 13 -3.20 25.18 13.91
N ALA A 14 -3.27 26.38 13.32
CA ALA A 14 -2.10 27.20 12.98
C ALA A 14 -1.26 27.56 14.21
N LYS A 15 -1.88 28.02 15.29
CA LYS A 15 -1.18 28.36 16.54
C LYS A 15 -0.60 27.13 17.24
N TRP A 16 -1.23 25.97 17.09
CA TRP A 16 -0.73 24.72 17.65
C TRP A 16 0.52 24.21 16.92
N VAL A 17 0.55 24.29 15.59
CA VAL A 17 1.71 23.91 14.77
C VAL A 17 2.90 24.82 15.07
N GLU A 18 2.66 26.12 15.20
CA GLU A 18 3.70 27.10 15.52
C GLU A 18 4.28 26.89 16.93
N GLU A 19 3.45 26.53 17.92
CA GLU A 19 3.89 26.21 19.28
C GLU A 19 4.70 24.89 19.35
N LYS A 20 4.41 23.92 18.48
CA LYS A 20 5.16 22.66 18.40
C LYS A 20 6.51 22.83 17.71
N ASN A 21 6.57 23.65 16.66
CA ASN A 21 7.80 23.88 15.91
C ASN A 21 8.76 24.81 16.66
N SER A 22 8.25 25.78 17.43
CA SER A 22 9.08 26.71 18.23
C SER A 22 9.71 26.07 19.48
N LYS A 23 9.14 24.98 20.01
CA LYS A 23 9.71 24.23 21.15
C LYS A 23 10.71 23.14 20.73
N ALA A 24 10.85 22.88 19.44
CA ALA A 24 11.82 21.93 18.91
C ALA A 24 13.16 22.64 18.68
N THR A 25 14.00 22.72 19.71
CA THR A 25 15.45 22.83 19.44
C THR A 25 15.87 21.54 18.73
N PRO A 26 16.54 21.59 17.57
CA PRO A 26 16.90 20.39 16.86
C PRO A 26 18.01 19.69 17.63
N LYS A 27 17.64 18.76 18.52
CA LYS A 27 18.56 17.72 18.96
C LYS A 27 18.86 16.87 17.74
N ARG A 28 19.99 17.15 17.08
CA ARG A 28 20.62 16.29 16.07
C ARG A 28 20.92 14.93 16.72
N SER A 29 19.94 14.03 16.72
CA SER A 29 20.13 12.59 16.88
C SER A 29 19.80 11.96 15.53
N GLY A 30 20.83 11.41 14.89
CA GLY A 30 20.87 11.17 13.44
C GLY A 30 19.98 10.05 12.91
N PHE A 31 19.67 10.16 11.62
CA PHE A 31 19.90 9.14 10.58
C PHE A 31 19.46 9.74 9.22
N TRP A 32 20.09 10.84 8.83
CA TRP A 32 20.05 11.35 7.46
C TRP A 32 21.49 11.54 7.05
N HIS A 33 21.96 10.74 6.09
CA HIS A 33 23.26 10.98 5.50
C HIS A 33 23.19 12.34 4.79
N GLU A 34 23.80 13.37 5.39
CA GLU A 34 24.19 14.58 4.67
C GLU A 34 24.99 14.12 3.44
N SER A 35 24.42 14.29 2.25
CA SER A 35 25.20 14.15 1.03
C SER A 35 26.37 15.12 1.14
N LYS A 36 27.62 14.63 1.04
CA LYS A 36 28.84 15.46 1.02
C LYS A 36 28.94 16.38 -0.21
N TYR A 37 27.88 16.43 -1.02
CA TYR A 37 27.80 17.30 -2.17
C TYR A 37 27.45 18.72 -1.71
N ARG A 38 28.46 19.56 -1.59
CA ARG A 38 28.32 21.01 -1.73
C ARG A 38 28.50 21.29 -3.23
N PRO A 39 27.52 21.90 -3.93
CA PRO A 39 27.75 22.40 -5.28
C PRO A 39 29.00 23.28 -5.25
N PRO A 40 29.91 23.20 -6.25
CA PRO A 40 31.03 24.12 -6.32
C PRO A 40 30.47 25.54 -6.23
N GLU A 41 30.95 26.31 -5.26
CA GLU A 41 30.81 27.77 -5.28
C GLU A 41 31.75 28.23 -6.40
N ASP A 42 31.36 27.99 -7.65
CA ASP A 42 32.04 28.59 -8.79
C ASP A 42 31.89 30.09 -8.62
N ASP A 43 33.04 30.74 -8.40
CA ASP A 43 33.22 32.17 -8.21
C ASP A 43 32.19 32.94 -9.04
N ILE A 44 31.17 33.50 -8.38
CA ILE A 44 30.38 34.57 -8.96
C ILE A 44 31.32 35.78 -9.00
N LYS A 45 32.20 35.80 -10.00
CA LYS A 45 32.86 37.04 -10.42
C LYS A 45 31.75 37.89 -11.00
N GLU A 46 31.37 38.92 -10.27
CA GLU A 46 30.62 40.04 -10.82
C GLU A 46 31.44 40.60 -11.98
N ALA A 47 31.20 40.09 -13.19
CA ALA A 47 31.74 40.68 -14.39
C ALA A 47 30.84 41.86 -14.75
N GLU A 48 31.40 43.06 -14.68
CA GLU A 48 30.82 44.29 -15.18
C GLU A 48 30.22 44.07 -16.57
N ILE A 49 28.92 44.31 -16.70
CA ILE A 49 28.19 44.21 -17.96
C ILE A 49 28.66 45.35 -18.87
N LYS A 50 29.49 45.04 -19.87
CA LYS A 50 29.62 45.87 -21.06
C LYS A 50 28.58 45.41 -22.07
N GLN A 51 27.61 46.29 -22.33
CA GLN A 51 26.64 46.18 -23.41
C GLN A 51 27.38 46.30 -24.75
N ASP A 52 27.35 45.24 -25.56
CA ASP A 52 27.40 45.29 -27.03
C ASP A 52 27.11 43.86 -27.58
N GLU A 53 25.94 43.70 -28.21
CA GLU A 53 25.37 42.68 -29.15
C GLU A 53 25.99 41.26 -29.34
N PRO A 54 25.26 40.27 -29.93
CA PRO A 54 23.81 40.10 -30.13
C PRO A 54 23.24 38.90 -29.34
N GLU A 55 21.92 38.88 -29.14
CA GLU A 55 21.20 37.85 -28.39
C GLU A 55 21.40 36.43 -28.97
N LEU A 56 22.27 35.64 -28.33
CA LEU A 56 22.24 34.18 -28.45
C LEU A 56 20.98 33.68 -27.74
N ILE A 57 19.92 33.45 -28.51
CA ILE A 57 18.74 32.72 -28.05
C ILE A 57 19.18 31.30 -27.69
N ILE A 58 19.51 31.09 -26.42
CA ILE A 58 19.67 29.75 -25.86
C ILE A 58 18.25 29.16 -25.83
N PRO A 59 17.94 28.09 -26.59
CA PRO A 59 16.65 27.44 -26.47
C PRO A 59 16.58 26.85 -25.06
N ILE A 60 15.79 27.49 -24.19
CA ILE A 60 15.37 26.91 -22.92
C ILE A 60 14.70 25.59 -23.30
N PRO A 61 15.20 24.41 -22.86
CA PRO A 61 14.48 23.18 -23.06
C PRO A 61 13.15 23.37 -22.35
N LYS A 62 12.08 23.52 -23.13
CA LYS A 62 10.72 23.53 -22.60
C LYS A 62 10.61 22.24 -21.80
N SER A 63 10.56 22.33 -20.48
CA SER A 63 10.19 21.18 -19.67
C SER A 63 8.84 20.78 -20.21
N VAL A 64 8.79 19.66 -20.92
CA VAL A 64 7.54 19.05 -21.35
C VAL A 64 6.88 18.64 -20.04
N VAL A 65 6.08 19.54 -19.47
CA VAL A 65 5.15 19.21 -18.41
C VAL A 65 4.22 18.20 -19.09
N PRO A 66 4.21 16.92 -18.65
CA PRO A 66 3.36 15.91 -19.26
C PRO A 66 1.93 16.43 -19.29
N SER A 67 1.19 16.16 -20.37
CA SER A 67 -0.20 16.62 -20.42
C SER A 67 -0.99 15.94 -19.30
N ILE A 68 -2.09 16.55 -18.87
CA ILE A 68 -2.97 15.94 -17.86
C ILE A 68 -3.43 14.54 -18.34
N GLU A 69 -3.59 14.34 -19.65
CA GLU A 69 -3.97 13.07 -20.26
C GLU A 69 -2.88 12.00 -20.09
N ASP A 70 -1.59 12.38 -20.13
CA ASP A 70 -0.47 11.47 -19.87
C ASP A 70 -0.47 10.99 -18.41
N TYR A 71 -0.81 11.89 -17.47
CA TYR A 71 -0.96 11.54 -16.06
C TYR A 71 -2.15 10.60 -15.84
N GLU A 72 -3.32 10.93 -16.39
CA GLU A 72 -4.54 10.12 -16.29
C GLU A 72 -4.36 8.71 -16.88
N SER A 73 -3.62 8.60 -17.98
CA SER A 73 -3.28 7.31 -18.62
C SER A 73 -2.52 6.36 -17.69
N THR A 74 -1.64 6.90 -16.82
CA THR A 74 -0.88 6.07 -15.86
C THR A 74 -1.72 5.55 -14.69
N PHE A 75 -2.81 6.24 -14.33
CA PHE A 75 -3.75 5.76 -13.31
C PHE A 75 -4.63 4.64 -13.87
N LEU A 76 -5.18 4.82 -15.07
CA LEU A 76 -5.99 3.82 -15.76
C LEU A 76 -5.23 2.49 -15.97
N HIS A 77 -3.96 2.56 -16.41
CA HIS A 77 -3.16 1.34 -16.60
C HIS A 77 -2.85 0.59 -15.30
N LYS A 78 -2.69 1.29 -14.17
CA LYS A 78 -2.45 0.65 -12.87
C LYS A 78 -3.71 -0.04 -12.36
N GLU A 79 -4.86 0.61 -12.51
CA GLU A 79 -6.16 0.06 -12.13
C GLU A 79 -6.50 -1.21 -12.94
N ASP A 80 -6.29 -1.18 -14.27
CA ASP A 80 -6.47 -2.35 -15.12
C ASP A 80 -5.54 -3.52 -14.74
N GLN A 81 -4.27 -3.21 -14.40
CA GLN A 81 -3.30 -4.20 -13.99
C GLN A 81 -3.64 -4.81 -12.62
N GLU A 82 -4.08 -3.99 -11.66
CA GLU A 82 -4.53 -4.43 -10.33
C GLU A 82 -5.83 -5.24 -10.43
N SER A 83 -6.79 -4.82 -11.25
CA SER A 83 -8.02 -5.57 -11.54
C SER A 83 -7.74 -6.95 -12.12
N MET A 84 -6.82 -7.07 -13.08
CA MET A 84 -6.40 -8.35 -13.66
C MET A 84 -5.69 -9.26 -12.64
N GLN A 85 -4.88 -8.70 -11.75
CA GLN A 85 -4.25 -9.45 -10.66
C GLN A 85 -5.29 -9.94 -9.65
N ASN A 86 -6.25 -9.09 -9.27
CA ASN A 86 -7.34 -9.44 -8.36
C ASN A 86 -8.19 -10.57 -8.93
N LYS A 87 -8.59 -10.51 -10.20
CA LYS A 87 -9.31 -11.61 -10.88
C LYS A 87 -8.55 -12.93 -10.86
N THR A 88 -7.24 -12.88 -11.14
CA THR A 88 -6.37 -14.07 -11.10
C THR A 88 -6.27 -14.64 -9.69
N LEU A 89 -6.18 -13.77 -8.68
CA LEU A 89 -6.13 -14.17 -7.27
C LEU A 89 -7.46 -14.78 -6.81
N VAL A 90 -8.59 -14.17 -7.16
CA VAL A 90 -9.94 -14.67 -6.85
C VAL A 90 -10.16 -16.06 -7.41
N SER A 91 -9.73 -16.32 -8.66
CA SER A 91 -9.80 -17.65 -9.27
C SER A 91 -9.04 -18.68 -8.43
N LYS A 92 -7.79 -18.39 -8.04
CA LYS A 92 -6.98 -19.29 -7.20
C LYS A 92 -7.60 -19.55 -5.83
N LEU A 93 -8.11 -18.49 -5.18
CA LEU A 93 -8.75 -18.62 -3.87
C LEU A 93 -10.04 -19.44 -3.95
N THR A 94 -10.78 -19.32 -5.06
CA THR A 94 -11.99 -20.12 -5.31
C THR A 94 -11.66 -21.60 -5.48
N ASP A 95 -10.60 -21.93 -6.22
CA ASP A 95 -10.13 -23.31 -6.39
C ASP A 95 -9.69 -23.91 -5.04
N GLU A 96 -8.95 -23.15 -4.23
CA GLU A 96 -8.50 -23.58 -2.91
C GLU A 96 -9.67 -23.81 -1.95
N ARG A 97 -10.64 -22.88 -1.94
CA ARG A 97 -11.88 -22.99 -1.18
C ARG A 97 -12.63 -24.27 -1.55
N GLN A 98 -12.80 -24.55 -2.84
CA GLN A 98 -13.48 -25.76 -3.31
C GLN A 98 -12.75 -27.04 -2.87
N HIS A 99 -11.42 -27.07 -2.98
CA HIS A 99 -10.63 -28.21 -2.54
C HIS A 99 -10.76 -28.46 -1.02
N LEU A 100 -10.77 -27.40 -0.20
CA LEU A 100 -11.00 -27.52 1.24
C LEU A 100 -12.42 -28.03 1.55
N GLN A 101 -13.41 -27.58 0.79
CA GLN A 101 -14.80 -28.02 0.93
C GLN A 101 -14.95 -29.52 0.62
N ASP A 102 -14.28 -30.04 -0.41
CA ASP A 102 -14.26 -31.47 -0.72
C ASP A 102 -13.61 -32.29 0.41
N ASN A 103 -12.53 -31.76 1.01
CA ASN A 103 -11.87 -32.43 2.13
C ASN A 103 -12.72 -32.41 3.40
N LEU A 104 -13.49 -31.35 3.64
CA LEU A 104 -14.48 -31.30 4.71
C LEU A 104 -15.53 -32.41 4.55
N LEU A 105 -16.05 -32.64 3.34
CA LEU A 105 -17.00 -33.73 3.07
C LEU A 105 -16.40 -35.11 3.39
N LYS A 106 -15.13 -35.34 3.03
CA LYS A 106 -14.41 -36.57 3.38
C LYS A 106 -14.28 -36.74 4.89
N ILE A 107 -13.96 -35.68 5.62
CA ILE A 107 -13.88 -35.71 7.09
C ILE A 107 -15.27 -35.99 7.70
N ASP A 108 -16.32 -35.31 7.20
CA ASP A 108 -17.68 -35.47 7.69
C ASP A 108 -18.18 -36.91 7.52
N SER A 109 -17.86 -37.57 6.40
CA SER A 109 -18.18 -39.00 6.22
C SER A 109 -17.56 -39.90 7.30
N LYS A 110 -16.32 -39.61 7.72
CA LYS A 110 -15.62 -40.37 8.77
C LYS A 110 -16.10 -40.02 10.18
N ILE A 111 -16.62 -38.81 10.40
CA ILE A 111 -17.20 -38.41 11.68
C ILE A 111 -18.60 -39.00 11.86
N ILE A 112 -19.43 -38.97 10.80
CA ILE A 112 -20.80 -39.47 10.82
C ILE A 112 -20.82 -41.00 10.89
N ASN A 113 -19.93 -41.66 10.15
CA ASN A 113 -19.82 -43.12 10.12
C ASN A 113 -18.37 -43.59 10.38
N PRO A 114 -17.95 -43.66 11.66
CA PRO A 114 -16.57 -43.95 12.05
C PRO A 114 -16.19 -45.44 11.97
N LEU A 115 -16.39 -46.07 10.81
CA LEU A 115 -15.97 -47.47 10.59
C LEU A 115 -14.44 -47.57 10.66
N GLY A 116 -13.94 -48.37 11.62
CA GLY A 116 -12.51 -48.56 11.82
C GLY A 116 -11.77 -47.34 12.38
N VAL A 117 -12.47 -46.36 12.94
CA VAL A 117 -11.90 -45.14 13.54
C VAL A 117 -12.21 -45.12 15.03
N SER A 118 -11.19 -44.92 15.86
CA SER A 118 -11.37 -44.80 17.32
C SER A 118 -12.05 -43.49 17.73
N ASP A 119 -12.71 -43.48 18.88
CA ASP A 119 -13.35 -42.27 19.43
C ASP A 119 -12.38 -41.08 19.57
N TYR A 120 -11.12 -41.36 19.92
CA TYR A 120 -10.08 -40.33 19.98
C TYR A 120 -9.81 -39.72 18.60
N GLN A 121 -9.69 -40.56 17.57
CA GLN A 121 -9.51 -40.07 16.20
C GLN A 121 -10.74 -39.30 15.71
N VAL A 122 -11.96 -39.71 16.06
CA VAL A 122 -13.17 -38.93 15.75
C VAL A 122 -13.14 -37.55 16.40
N LYS A 123 -12.68 -37.45 17.66
CA LYS A 123 -12.49 -36.14 18.33
C LYS A 123 -11.49 -35.27 17.59
N LEU A 124 -10.35 -35.83 17.18
CA LEU A 124 -9.35 -35.11 16.38
C LEU A 124 -9.92 -34.64 15.04
N LEU A 125 -10.66 -35.51 14.33
CA LEU A 125 -11.32 -35.17 13.07
C LEU A 125 -12.34 -34.02 13.25
N LYS A 126 -13.10 -33.99 14.35
CA LYS A 126 -14.02 -32.88 14.66
C LYS A 126 -13.28 -31.55 14.85
N ILE A 127 -12.14 -31.57 15.53
CA ILE A 127 -11.30 -30.38 15.72
C ILE A 127 -10.76 -29.92 14.36
N GLN A 128 -10.21 -30.84 13.57
CA GLN A 128 -9.69 -30.55 12.24
C GLN A 128 -10.78 -29.98 11.31
N ARG A 129 -11.97 -30.58 11.30
CA ARG A 129 -13.13 -30.09 10.56
C ARG A 129 -13.46 -28.65 10.94
N THR A 130 -13.49 -28.35 12.23
CA THR A 130 -13.80 -27.00 12.73
C THR A 130 -12.75 -26.00 12.25
N ALA A 131 -11.47 -26.32 12.37
CA ALA A 131 -10.38 -25.47 11.87
C ALA A 131 -10.49 -25.26 10.35
N MET A 132 -10.73 -26.30 9.57
CA MET A 132 -10.90 -26.18 8.11
C MET A 132 -12.10 -25.31 7.74
N MET A 133 -13.22 -25.44 8.44
CA MET A 133 -14.39 -24.59 8.21
C MET A 133 -14.08 -23.10 8.47
N THR A 134 -13.27 -22.80 9.49
CA THR A 134 -12.85 -21.40 9.72
C THR A 134 -12.01 -20.85 8.57
N VAL A 135 -11.15 -21.66 7.97
CA VAL A 135 -10.35 -21.25 6.81
C VAL A 135 -11.25 -21.01 5.60
N VAL A 136 -12.22 -21.89 5.34
CA VAL A 136 -13.20 -21.70 4.26
C VAL A 136 -13.94 -20.38 4.41
N ASN A 137 -14.43 -20.06 5.62
CA ASN A 137 -15.11 -18.78 5.88
C ASN A 137 -14.19 -17.57 5.62
N VAL A 138 -12.91 -17.66 5.96
CA VAL A 138 -11.93 -16.59 5.68
C VAL A 138 -11.71 -16.43 4.17
N LEU A 139 -11.63 -17.53 3.42
CA LEU A 139 -11.54 -17.50 1.96
C LEU A 139 -12.79 -16.86 1.33
N ASP A 140 -13.99 -17.22 1.81
CA ASP A 140 -15.25 -16.64 1.32
C ASP A 140 -15.28 -15.12 1.52
N MET A 141 -14.86 -14.63 2.70
CA MET A 141 -14.74 -13.19 2.96
C MET A 141 -13.73 -12.54 2.02
N ARG A 142 -12.54 -13.13 1.85
CA ARG A 142 -11.49 -12.54 1.01
C ARG A 142 -11.87 -12.51 -0.48
N ILE A 143 -12.53 -13.55 -0.97
CA ILE A 143 -13.08 -13.59 -2.33
C ILE A 143 -14.11 -12.48 -2.51
N SER A 144 -14.99 -12.28 -1.52
CA SER A 144 -16.01 -11.22 -1.57
C SER A 144 -15.39 -9.83 -1.59
N ASP A 145 -14.40 -9.55 -0.73
CA ASP A 145 -13.67 -8.27 -0.70
C ASP A 145 -13.02 -7.96 -2.05
N LEU A 146 -12.29 -8.93 -2.61
CA LEU A 146 -11.58 -8.75 -3.89
C LEU A 146 -12.50 -8.67 -5.10
N SER A 147 -13.71 -9.24 -5.01
CA SER A 147 -14.70 -9.17 -6.08
C SER A 147 -15.48 -7.85 -6.05
N ALA A 148 -15.68 -7.26 -4.86
CA ALA A 148 -16.37 -5.98 -4.70
C ALA A 148 -15.50 -4.77 -5.09
N GLU A 149 -14.17 -4.89 -5.06
CA GLU A 149 -13.22 -3.85 -5.52
C GLU A 149 -13.15 -3.70 -7.06
N GLY A 150 -13.89 -4.52 -7.82
CA GLY A 150 -13.85 -4.56 -9.28
C GLY A 150 -15.08 -4.03 -10.04
N ASP A 151 -16.10 -3.54 -9.33
CA ASP A 151 -17.35 -2.94 -9.87
C ASP A 151 -17.41 -1.43 -9.56
#